data_AF-A0A442HMT6-F1
#
_entry.id   AF-A0A442HMT6-F1
#
_cell.length_a   1.000
_cell.length_b   1.000
_cell.length_c   1.000
_cell.angle_alpha   90.00
_cell.angle_beta   90.00
_cell.angle_gamma   90.00
#
_symmetry.space_group_name_H-M   'P 1'
#
loop_
_entity.id
_entity.type
_entity.pdbx_description
1 polymer ?
#
loop_
_entity_poly.entity_id
_entity_poly.type
_entity_poly.pdbx_seq_one_letter_code
_entity_poly.pdbx_strand_id
1 'polypeptide(L)' 'MADETVAQLRQKIAQAREVIAHLMDKAAFNGAEAHRALDYFSNDAFKKDFLPWPRHTDEGLRPEELNAANDD' A
#
# COMPACT_ATOMS: atom_id res chain seq x y z
N MET A 1 -31.00 -5.70 3.38
CA MET A 1 -30.56 -4.53 2.61
C MET A 1 -29.17 -4.05 3.05
N ALA A 2 -28.99 -3.44 4.23
CA ALA A 2 -27.67 -2.96 4.66
C ALA A 2 -26.61 -4.09 4.81
N ASP A 3 -26.99 -5.22 5.40
CA ASP A 3 -26.08 -6.37 5.57
C ASP A 3 -25.66 -7.01 4.23
N GLU A 4 -26.58 -7.02 3.26
CA GLU A 4 -26.30 -7.50 1.90
C GLU A 4 -25.31 -6.58 1.19
N THR A 5 -25.47 -5.26 1.35
CA THR A 5 -24.51 -4.27 0.85
C THR A 5 -23.12 -4.46 1.47
N VAL A 6 -23.04 -4.71 2.79
CA VAL A 6 -21.77 -4.95 3.47
C VAL A 6 -21.10 -6.24 2.97
N ALA A 7 -21.87 -7.31 2.76
CA ALA A 7 -21.35 -8.56 2.22
C ALA A 7 -20.77 -8.39 0.81
N GLN A 8 -21.47 -7.66 -0.07
CA GLN A 8 -21.00 -7.35 -1.42
C GLN A 8 -19.73 -6.49 -1.41
N LEU A 9 -19.63 -5.51 -0.51
CA LEU A 9 -18.43 -4.69 -0.36
C LEU A 9 -17.22 -5.53 0.10
N ARG A 10 -17.41 -6.45 1.05
CA ARG A 10 -16.35 -7.38 1.48
C ARG A 10 -15.87 -8.27 0.34
N GLN A 11 -16.79 -8.80 -0.46
CA GLN A 11 -16.45 -9.59 -1.65
C GLN A 11 -15.65 -8.78 -2.67
N LYS A 12 -16.04 -7.52 -2.92
CA LYS A 12 -15.32 -6.64 -3.85
C LYS A 12 -13.89 -6.32 -3.37
N ILE A 13 -13.69 -6.15 -2.06
CA ILE A 13 -12.35 -5.96 -1.46
C ILE A 13 -11.50 -7.23 -1.65
N ALA A 14 -12.08 -8.42 -1.41
CA ALA A 14 -11.37 -9.68 -1.64
C ALA A 14 -10.94 -9.86 -3.10
N GLN A 15 -11.81 -9.50 -4.05
CA GLN A 15 -11.47 -9.50 -5.48
C GLN A 15 -10.34 -8.52 -5.80
N ALA A 16 -10.32 -7.33 -5.21
CA ALA A 16 -9.23 -6.38 -5.40
C ALA A 16 -7.88 -6.95 -4.95
N ARG A 17 -7.85 -7.63 -3.79
CA ARG A 17 -6.66 -8.33 -3.29
C ARG A 17 -6.16 -9.39 -4.28
N GLU A 18 -7.07 -10.22 -4.80
CA GLU A 18 -6.75 -11.27 -5.77
C GLU A 18 -6.20 -10.71 -7.09
N VAL A 19 -6.80 -9.63 -7.60
CA VAL A 19 -6.32 -8.95 -8.82
C VAL A 19 -4.90 -8.40 -8.60
N ILE A 20 -4.63 -7.76 -7.47
CA ILE A 20 -3.29 -7.25 -7.14
C ILE A 20 -2.27 -8.39 -7.10
N ALA A 21 -2.57 -9.47 -6.37
CA ALA A 21 -1.68 -10.63 -6.28
C ALA A 21 -1.43 -11.28 -7.66
N HIS A 22 -2.46 -11.38 -8.49
CA HIS A 22 -2.34 -11.91 -9.84
C HIS A 22 -1.45 -11.03 -10.74
N LEU A 23 -1.59 -9.70 -10.66
CA LEU A 23 -0.75 -8.77 -11.43
C LEU A 23 0.71 -8.82 -10.96
N MET A 24 0.96 -8.99 -9.65
CA MET A 24 2.31 -9.20 -9.12
C MET A 24 2.96 -10.48 -9.68
N ASP A 25 2.21 -11.59 -9.75
CA ASP A 25 2.68 -12.86 -10.32
C ASP A 25 2.90 -12.79 -11.84
N LYS A 26 1.94 -12.25 -12.60
CA LYS A 26 1.93 -12.32 -14.06
C LYS A 26 2.67 -11.19 -14.78
N ALA A 27 2.64 -9.98 -14.23
CA ALA A 27 3.25 -8.81 -14.86
C ALA A 27 4.62 -8.46 -14.30
N ALA A 28 5.18 -9.29 -13.40
CA ALA A 28 6.40 -9.02 -12.65
C ALA A 28 6.40 -7.66 -11.93
N PHE A 29 5.21 -7.13 -11.63
CA PHE A 29 5.04 -5.83 -11.00
C PHE A 29 5.16 -5.99 -9.47
N ASN A 30 6.37 -6.33 -9.02
CA ASN A 30 6.66 -6.73 -7.63
C ASN A 30 7.34 -5.62 -6.81
N GLY A 31 7.06 -4.36 -7.13
CA GLY A 31 7.61 -3.20 -6.42
C GLY A 31 7.10 -3.08 -4.98
N ALA A 32 7.72 -2.19 -4.20
CA ALA A 32 7.32 -1.94 -2.81
C ALA A 32 5.87 -1.41 -2.72
N GLU A 33 5.42 -0.69 -3.75
CA GLU A 33 4.06 -0.17 -3.90
C GLU A 33 3.05 -1.32 -4.00
N ALA A 34 3.36 -2.35 -4.77
CA ALA A 34 2.47 -3.50 -4.97
C ALA A 34 2.29 -4.27 -3.66
N HIS A 35 3.38 -4.46 -2.90
CA HIS A 35 3.33 -5.04 -1.57
C HIS A 35 2.52 -4.19 -0.58
N ARG A 36 2.70 -2.86 -0.57
CA ARG A 36 1.90 -1.95 0.27
C ARG A 36 0.43 -1.97 -0.07
N ALA A 37 0.08 -2.08 -1.36
CA ALA A 37 -1.30 -2.24 -1.80
C ALA A 37 -1.88 -3.58 -1.34
N LEU A 38 -1.14 -4.69 -1.54
CA LEU A 38 -1.58 -6.02 -1.13
C LEU A 38 -1.80 -6.12 0.38
N ASP A 39 -0.91 -5.54 1.18
CA ASP A 39 -1.02 -5.50 2.64
C ASP A 39 -2.27 -4.71 3.07
N TYR A 40 -2.48 -3.52 2.51
CA TYR A 40 -3.64 -2.68 2.84
C TYR A 40 -4.97 -3.39 2.58
N PHE A 41 -5.15 -4.01 1.40
CA PHE A 41 -6.39 -4.72 1.06
C PHE A 41 -6.53 -6.09 1.76
N SER A 42 -5.49 -6.56 2.46
CA SER A 42 -5.56 -7.76 3.30
C SER A 42 -6.04 -7.47 4.73
N ASN A 43 -6.20 -6.19 5.09
CA ASN A 43 -6.64 -5.73 6.39
C ASN A 43 -8.03 -5.08 6.30
N ASP A 44 -8.79 -5.11 7.39
CA ASP A 44 -10.09 -4.42 7.53
C ASP A 44 -9.94 -2.91 7.84
N ALA A 45 -8.71 -2.43 8.06
CA ALA A 45 -8.43 -1.02 8.33
C ALA A 45 -8.77 -0.12 7.14
N PHE A 46 -9.62 0.89 7.37
CA PHE A 46 -9.98 1.87 6.35
C PHE A 46 -9.22 3.18 6.52
N LYS A 47 -8.57 3.62 5.44
CA LYS A 47 -7.91 4.92 5.33
C LYS A 47 -8.39 5.61 4.06
N LYS A 48 -9.14 6.69 4.24
CA LYS A 48 -9.77 7.46 3.15
C LYS A 48 -8.79 7.87 2.05
N ASP A 49 -7.61 8.32 2.45
CA ASP A 49 -6.57 8.82 1.55
C ASP A 49 -5.39 7.83 1.48
N PHE A 50 -5.70 6.52 1.45
CA PHE A 50 -4.68 5.51 1.22
C PHE A 50 -4.08 5.66 -0.17
N LEU A 51 -2.76 5.80 -0.21
CA LEU A 51 -1.95 5.69 -1.41
C LEU A 51 -0.81 4.71 -1.09
N PRO A 52 -0.53 3.71 -1.96
CA PRO A 52 0.57 2.79 -1.76
C PRO A 52 1.93 3.38 -2.15
N TRP A 53 2.01 4.69 -2.44
CA TRP A 53 3.24 5.38 -2.82
C TRP A 53 4.07 5.73 -1.59
N PRO A 54 5.39 5.91 -1.73
CA PRO A 54 6.21 6.42 -0.65
C PRO A 54 5.61 7.72 -0.11
N ARG A 55 5.52 7.85 1.21
CA ARG A 55 5.33 9.16 1.82
C ARG A 55 6.69 9.86 1.76
N HIS A 56 6.74 11.14 1.43
CA HIS A 56 8.01 11.89 1.36
C HIS A 56 8.88 11.83 2.63
N THR A 57 8.34 11.32 3.75
CA THR A 57 9.09 11.05 4.99
C THR A 57 9.87 9.73 4.97
N ASP A 58 9.57 8.81 4.06
CA ASP A 58 10.21 7.47 3.95
C ASP A 58 11.31 7.45 2.86
N GLU A 59 11.46 8.52 2.09
CA GLU A 59 12.38 8.62 0.96
C GLU A 59 13.50 9.62 1.26
N GLY A 60 14.51 9.14 1.97
CA GLY A 60 15.81 9.79 2.12
C GLY A 60 15.86 10.87 3.20
N LEU A 61 16.78 10.70 4.17
CA LEU A 61 17.27 11.82 4.98
C LEU A 61 17.61 12.97 4.03
N ARG A 62 17.12 14.17 4.36
CA ARG A 62 17.41 15.35 3.55
C ARG A 62 18.92 15.58 3.58
N PRO A 63 19.56 16.14 2.54
CA PRO A 63 21.01 16.39 2.53
C PRO A 63 21.51 17.13 3.78
N GLU A 64 20.66 17.96 4.37
CA GLU A 64 20.86 18.67 5.65
C GLU A 64 21.20 17.74 6.83
N GLU A 65 20.68 16.51 6.85
CA GLU A 65 20.88 15.50 7.90
C GLU A 65 22.11 14.61 7.64
N LEU A 66 22.66 14.62 6.42
CA LEU A 66 23.90 13.90 6.06
C LEU A 66 25.15 14.69 6.46
N ASN A 67 25.07 16.02 6.51
CA ASN A 67 26.20 16.88 6.89
C ASN A 67 26.46 16.92 8.40
N ALA A 68 25.48 16.57 9.24
CA ALA A 68 25.62 16.60 10.70
C ALA A 68 26.57 15.52 11.26
N ALA A 69 26.97 14.55 10.44
CA ALA A 69 27.85 13.44 10.85
C ALA A 69 29.33 13.66 10.48
N ASN A 70 29.70 14.81 9.92
CA ASN A 70 31.03 15.07 9.35
C ASN A 70 31.81 16.21 10.04
N ASP A 71 31.30 16.76 11.13
CA ASP A 71 31.87 17.92 11.87
C ASP A 71 32.63 17.52 13.17
N ASP A 72 32.96 16.24 13.35
CA ASP A 72 33.82 15.73 14.46
C ASP A 72 35.26 15.42 13.99
#